data_AF-A0A523YFM8-F1
#
_entry.id   AF-A0A523YFM8-F1
#
_cell.length_a   1.000
_cell.length_b   1.000
_cell.length_c   1.000
_cell.angle_alpha   90.00
_cell.angle_beta   90.00
_cell.angle_gamma   90.00
#
_symmetry.space_group_name_H-M   'P 1'
#
loop_
_entity.id
_entity.type
_entity.pdbx_description
1 polymer ?
#
loop_
_entity_poly.entity_id
_entity_poly.type
_entity_poly.pdbx_seq_one_letter_code
_entity_poly.pdbx_strand_id
1 'polypeptide(L)'
;MLETFKTYMGYSKHRKKGDYSRVPETSGVYRLYHGKKVSYVGETRNLKRRLEEHERDKERWGSYDYKGTKGVPKSERKKMEQRVRKRSKPTR
;
A
#
# COMPACT_ATOMS: atom_id res chain seq x y z
N MET A 1 -23.09 20.01 -5.05
CA MET A 1 -21.63 19.85 -4.95
C MET A 1 -21.33 18.36 -4.94
N LEU A 2 -20.56 17.86 -5.91
CA LEU A 2 -20.25 16.44 -6.07
C LEU A 2 -19.31 15.98 -4.96
N GLU A 3 -19.86 15.37 -3.90
CA GLU A 3 -19.11 14.62 -2.90
C GLU A 3 -18.40 13.45 -3.57
N THR A 4 -17.15 13.72 -3.93
CA THR A 4 -15.98 12.83 -3.94
C THR A 4 -16.36 11.35 -3.85
N PHE A 5 -16.54 10.74 -5.01
CA PHE A 5 -16.71 9.31 -5.20
C PHE A 5 -15.82 8.52 -4.23
N LYS A 6 -16.48 7.99 -3.19
CA LYS A 6 -16.17 6.76 -2.46
C LYS A 6 -14.70 6.37 -2.47
N THR A 7 -14.09 6.61 -1.31
CA THR A 7 -13.00 5.88 -0.65
C THR A 7 -13.19 4.36 -0.73
N TYR A 8 -13.20 3.77 -1.93
CA TYR A 8 -13.44 2.35 -2.08
C TYR A 8 -12.23 1.60 -1.51
N MET A 9 -12.48 0.93 -0.38
CA MET A 9 -11.63 -0.06 0.31
C MET A 9 -10.84 0.39 1.56
N GLY A 10 -10.89 1.66 1.99
CA GLY A 10 -10.18 2.12 3.19
C GLY A 10 -8.66 2.24 3.02
N TYR A 11 -8.21 2.44 1.78
CA TYR A 11 -6.83 2.81 1.48
C TYR A 11 -6.63 4.32 1.69
N SER A 12 -5.41 4.70 2.03
CA SER A 12 -4.96 6.07 2.16
C SER A 12 -4.99 6.79 0.81
N LYS A 13 -4.84 8.12 0.85
CA LYS A 13 -4.60 8.90 -0.35
C LYS A 13 -3.30 8.42 -1.00
N HIS A 14 -3.30 8.43 -2.33
CA HIS A 14 -2.12 8.16 -3.15
C HIS A 14 -1.00 9.15 -2.83
N ARG A 15 0.21 8.66 -2.61
CA ARG A 15 1.38 9.47 -2.21
C ARG A 15 2.57 9.22 -3.11
N LYS A 16 3.40 10.25 -3.30
CA LYS A 16 4.66 10.12 -4.03
C LYS A 16 5.68 9.38 -3.18
N LYS A 17 6.57 8.65 -3.85
CA LYS A 17 7.78 8.09 -3.26
C LYS A 17 8.55 9.18 -2.48
N GLY A 18 9.10 8.84 -1.31
CA GLY A 18 9.79 9.77 -0.40
C GLY A 18 8.93 10.55 0.61
N ASP A 19 7.61 10.71 0.42
CA ASP A 19 6.75 11.33 1.45
C ASP A 19 6.22 10.26 2.41
N TYR A 20 6.88 9.99 3.54
CA TYR A 20 6.43 9.03 4.55
C TYR A 20 5.86 9.66 5.83
N SER A 21 5.73 10.99 5.85
CA SER A 21 5.38 11.78 7.03
C SER A 21 4.07 11.35 7.72
N ARG A 22 3.12 10.83 6.94
CA ARG A 22 1.79 10.42 7.41
C ARG A 22 1.59 8.91 7.44
N VAL A 23 2.64 8.12 7.18
CA VAL A 23 2.56 6.67 7.20
C VAL A 23 2.68 6.18 8.65
N PRO A 24 1.71 5.42 9.17
CA PRO A 24 1.77 4.93 10.53
C PRO A 24 2.78 3.78 10.68
N GLU A 25 3.36 3.66 11.87
CA GLU A 25 4.23 2.53 12.25
C GLU A 25 3.41 1.31 12.71
N THR A 26 2.38 0.97 11.94
CA THR A 26 1.45 -0.13 12.26
C THR A 26 1.35 -1.13 11.12
N SER A 27 0.71 -2.27 11.38
CA SER A 27 0.45 -3.27 10.36
C SER A 27 -0.45 -2.73 9.24
N GLY A 28 -0.26 -3.22 8.04
CA GLY A 28 -0.97 -2.73 6.86
C GLY A 28 -0.78 -3.59 5.62
N VAL A 29 -1.61 -3.31 4.62
CA VAL A 29 -1.40 -3.76 3.24
C VAL A 29 -1.08 -2.54 2.41
N TYR A 30 -0.04 -2.58 1.60
CA TYR A 30 0.41 -1.48 0.76
C TYR A 30 0.47 -1.87 -0.70
N ARG A 31 0.41 -0.86 -1.57
CA ARG A 31 0.61 -0.99 -3.00
C ARG A 31 1.70 -0.02 -3.44
N LEU A 32 2.62 -0.50 -4.27
CA LEU A 32 3.60 0.32 -4.96
C LEU A 32 3.19 0.46 -6.42
N TYR A 33 3.53 1.61 -7.01
CA TYR A 33 3.10 1.97 -8.35
C TYR A 33 4.28 2.42 -9.19
N HIS A 34 4.26 2.02 -10.46
CA HIS A 34 5.07 2.60 -11.52
C HIS A 34 4.12 3.35 -12.48
N GLY A 35 4.12 4.69 -12.39
CA GLY A 35 3.09 5.51 -13.02
C GLY A 35 1.70 5.19 -12.48
N LYS A 36 0.76 4.82 -13.36
CA LYS A 36 -0.62 4.43 -12.99
C LYS A 36 -0.79 2.94 -12.71
N LYS A 37 0.25 2.11 -12.94
CA LYS A 37 0.17 0.66 -12.78
C LYS A 37 0.68 0.26 -11.41
N VAL A 38 -0.04 -0.66 -10.74
CA VAL A 38 0.45 -1.29 -9.51
C VAL A 38 1.61 -2.20 -9.89
N SER A 39 2.80 -1.93 -9.35
CA SER A 39 3.98 -2.77 -9.57
C SER A 39 4.06 -3.88 -8.54
N TYR A 40 3.63 -3.62 -7.30
CA TYR A 40 3.77 -4.55 -6.19
C TYR A 40 2.66 -4.36 -5.15
N VAL A 41 2.30 -5.45 -4.46
CA VAL A 41 1.36 -5.46 -3.33
C VAL A 41 1.95 -6.32 -2.22
N GLY A 42 1.92 -5.84 -0.98
CA GLY A 42 2.39 -6.62 0.17
C GLY A 42 1.69 -6.29 1.47
N GLU A 43 1.74 -7.22 2.43
CA GLU A 43 1.44 -6.94 3.84
C GLU A 43 2.70 -6.66 4.66
N THR A 44 2.53 -5.99 5.78
CA THR A 44 3.60 -5.73 6.74
C THR A 44 3.06 -5.54 8.15
N ARG A 45 3.93 -5.71 9.14
CA ARG A 45 3.69 -5.32 10.54
C ARG A 45 4.00 -3.85 10.81
N ASN A 46 4.77 -3.19 9.95
CA ASN A 46 5.12 -1.78 10.06
C ASN A 46 5.15 -1.18 8.64
N LEU A 47 4.15 -0.35 8.33
CA LEU A 47 4.00 0.30 7.02
C LEU A 47 5.14 1.26 6.72
N LYS A 48 5.45 2.17 7.65
CA LYS A 48 6.47 3.19 7.45
C LYS A 48 7.84 2.56 7.16
N ARG A 49 8.29 1.67 8.05
CA ARG A 49 9.57 0.97 7.88
C ARG A 49 9.65 0.21 6.57
N ARG A 50 8.57 -0.49 6.17
CA ARG A 50 8.57 -1.29 4.94
C ARG A 50 8.65 -0.43 3.68
N LEU A 51 8.00 0.74 3.67
CA LEU A 51 8.08 1.66 2.54
C LEU A 51 9.45 2.34 2.44
N GLU A 52 10.08 2.64 3.58
CA GLU A 52 11.46 3.15 3.64
C GLU A 52 12.49 2.08 3.20
N GLU A 53 12.24 0.79 3.48
CA GLU A 53 13.05 -0.32 2.93
C GLU A 53 13.01 -0.33 1.40
N HIS A 54 11.81 -0.23 0.80
CA HIS A 54 11.62 -0.16 -0.65
C HIS A 54 12.23 1.08 -1.31
N GLU A 55 12.44 2.18 -0.56
CA GLU A 55 13.15 3.36 -1.05
C GLU A 55 14.62 3.05 -1.33
N ARG A 56 15.24 2.27 -0.43
CA ARG A 56 16.66 1.89 -0.50
C ARG A 56 16.93 0.82 -1.55
N ASP A 57 15.94 -0.03 -1.80
CA ASP A 57 16.04 -1.04 -2.86
C ASP A 57 16.03 -0.37 -4.24
N LYS A 58 16.83 -0.90 -5.20
CA LYS A 58 16.93 -0.40 -6.59
C LYS A 58 15.62 -0.57 -7.40
N GLU A 59 14.49 -0.83 -6.75
CA GLU A 59 13.20 -1.02 -7.40
C GLU A 59 12.67 0.27 -8.02
N ARG A 60 12.26 0.17 -9.28
CA ARG A 60 11.55 1.24 -9.99
C ARG A 60 10.08 1.29 -9.56
N TRP A 61 9.81 2.06 -8.53
CA TRP A 61 8.47 2.54 -8.18
C TRP A 61 8.52 4.05 -7.94
N GLY A 62 7.37 4.73 -8.10
CA GLY A 62 7.30 6.21 -8.02
C GLY A 62 6.20 6.72 -7.09
N SER A 63 5.27 5.86 -6.67
CA SER A 63 4.21 6.25 -5.74
C SER A 63 3.62 5.04 -5.03
N TYR A 64 2.85 5.29 -3.97
CA TYR A 64 2.30 4.26 -3.12
C TYR A 64 0.97 4.67 -2.50
N ASP A 65 0.22 3.67 -2.03
CA ASP A 65 -0.85 3.84 -1.05
C ASP A 65 -0.90 2.65 -0.10
N TYR A 66 -1.69 2.77 0.97
CA TYR A 66 -1.76 1.74 2.00
C TYR A 66 -3.10 1.71 2.72
N LYS A 67 -3.42 0.56 3.28
CA LYS A 67 -4.52 0.36 4.21
C LYS A 67 -3.96 -0.08 5.56
N GLY A 68 -4.21 0.71 6.59
CA GLY A 68 -3.90 0.34 7.97
C GLY A 68 -4.74 -0.87 8.40
N THR A 69 -4.11 -1.79 9.13
CA THR A 69 -4.72 -3.05 9.60
C THR A 69 -4.27 -3.36 11.02
N LYS A 70 -4.17 -2.32 11.86
CA LYS A 70 -3.84 -2.46 13.29
C LYS A 70 -4.82 -3.43 13.94
N GLY A 71 -4.31 -4.39 14.72
CA GLY A 71 -5.13 -5.41 15.39
C GLY A 71 -5.65 -6.53 14.47
N VAL A 72 -5.46 -6.45 13.15
CA VAL A 72 -5.88 -7.53 12.23
C VAL A 72 -4.82 -8.64 12.24
N PRO A 73 -5.19 -9.91 12.43
CA PRO A 73 -4.25 -11.03 12.39
C PRO A 73 -3.50 -11.17 11.06
N LYS A 74 -2.29 -11.73 11.09
CA LYS A 74 -1.45 -11.92 9.90
C LYS A 74 -2.15 -12.74 8.81
N SER A 75 -2.87 -13.79 9.19
CA SER A 75 -3.63 -14.64 8.26
C SER A 75 -4.66 -13.83 7.47
N GLU A 76 -5.41 -12.97 8.14
CA GLU A 76 -6.40 -12.09 7.50
C GLU A 76 -5.75 -11.02 6.63
N ARG A 77 -4.63 -10.43 7.06
CA ARG A 77 -3.87 -9.50 6.21
C ARG A 77 -3.33 -10.17 4.95
N LYS A 78 -2.86 -11.42 5.05
CA LYS A 78 -2.41 -12.19 3.90
C LYS A 78 -3.56 -12.48 2.92
N LYS A 79 -4.77 -12.77 3.43
CA LYS A 79 -5.98 -12.86 2.59
C LYS A 79 -6.34 -11.52 1.95
N MET A 80 -6.16 -10.40 2.64
CA MET A 80 -6.36 -9.05 2.09
C MET A 80 -5.37 -8.76 0.97
N GLU A 81 -4.08 -9.00 1.19
CA GLU A 81 -3.02 -8.88 0.18
C GLU A 81 -3.37 -9.70 -1.06
N GLN A 82 -3.71 -10.99 -0.91
CA GLN A 82 -4.09 -11.84 -2.04
C GLN A 82 -5.30 -11.30 -2.81
N ARG A 83 -6.34 -10.82 -2.11
CA ARG A 83 -7.52 -10.21 -2.75
C ARG A 83 -7.14 -8.98 -3.57
N VAL A 84 -6.26 -8.13 -3.03
CA VAL A 84 -5.80 -6.90 -3.68
C VAL A 84 -4.91 -7.25 -4.87
N ARG A 85 -3.98 -8.19 -4.71
CA ARG A 85 -3.10 -8.69 -5.77
C ARG A 85 -3.90 -9.23 -6.96
N LYS A 86 -4.93 -10.06 -6.71
CA LYS A 86 -5.82 -10.59 -7.77
C LYS A 86 -6.54 -9.48 -8.55
N ARG A 87 -6.97 -8.41 -7.88
CA ARG A 87 -7.68 -7.28 -8.50
C ARG A 87 -6.73 -6.35 -9.26
N SER A 88 -5.57 -6.07 -8.67
CA SER A 88 -4.61 -5.10 -9.19
C SER A 88 -3.72 -5.66 -10.29
N LYS A 89 -3.58 -6.98 -10.41
CA LYS A 89 -2.73 -7.66 -11.41
C LYS A 89 -1.35 -7.00 -11.49
N PRO A 90 -0.59 -6.97 -10.38
CA PRO A 90 0.70 -6.30 -10.36
C PRO A 90 1.65 -6.92 -11.38
N THR A 91 2.58 -6.11 -11.86
CA THR A 91 3.58 -6.53 -12.85
C THR A 91 4.74 -7.32 -12.25
N ARG A 92 4.77 -7.49 -10.92
CA ARG A 92 5.79 -8.22 -10.17
C ARG A 92 5.15 -9.17 -9.16
#